data_AF-A0A954I0A2-F1
#
_entry.id   AF-A0A954I0A2-F1
#
_cell.length_a   1.000
_cell.length_b   1.000
_cell.length_c   1.000
_cell.angle_alpha   90.00
_cell.angle_beta   90.00
_cell.angle_gamma   90.00
#
_symmetry.space_group_name_H-M   'P 1'
#
loop_
_entity.id
_entity.type
_entity.pdbx_description
1 polymer ?
#
loop_
_entity_poly.entity_id
_entity_poly.type
_entity_poly.pdbx_seq_one_letter_code
_entity_poly.pdbx_strand_id
1 'polypeptide(L)'
;IQFGMARSIEPIVTQEHAVTRCAVTKKEDLEKERTIGRKFTIPYGLYRVHGFINPHLAAQTGFNENGEDLDLFWAALRSMFESDRSAARGEMAPQKLIAFEHSSALGNAPAAKLFDRVTIGRISIGDDAVPARSFNDFNVQVNEQDLPEGITVHHLI
;
A
#
# COMPACT_ATOMS: atom_id res chain seq x y z
N ILE A 1 8.82 -8.12 -11.95
CA ILE A 1 7.65 -7.37 -11.40
C ILE A 1 8.03 -5.90 -11.31
N GLN A 2 7.13 -5.00 -11.69
CA GLN A 2 7.37 -3.55 -11.66
C GLN A 2 6.29 -2.86 -10.83
N PHE A 3 6.68 -1.91 -9.99
CA PHE A 3 5.76 -1.10 -9.19
C PHE A 3 5.89 0.38 -9.51
N GLY A 4 4.76 1.08 -9.54
CA GLY A 4 4.73 2.53 -9.54
C GLY A 4 4.98 3.11 -8.14
N MET A 5 4.98 4.45 -8.04
CA MET A 5 5.00 5.13 -6.76
C MET A 5 3.63 5.02 -6.10
N ALA A 6 3.59 4.55 -4.85
CA ALA A 6 2.37 4.58 -4.05
C ALA A 6 1.94 6.03 -3.78
N ARG A 7 0.66 6.34 -3.94
CA ARG A 7 0.09 7.67 -3.65
C ARG A 7 -1.05 7.53 -2.66
N SER A 8 -1.18 8.52 -1.78
CA SER A 8 -2.33 8.58 -0.87
C SER A 8 -3.59 8.93 -1.66
N ILE A 9 -4.73 8.35 -1.25
CA ILE A 9 -6.04 8.62 -1.85
C ILE A 9 -6.49 10.05 -1.51
N GLU A 10 -6.27 10.46 -0.26
CA GLU A 10 -6.52 11.82 0.21
C GLU A 10 -5.21 12.53 0.57
N PRO A 11 -5.19 13.86 0.63
CA PRO A 11 -4.07 14.61 1.17
C PRO A 11 -3.75 14.17 2.60
N ILE A 12 -2.49 13.85 2.86
CA ILE A 12 -2.01 13.51 4.20
C ILE A 12 -1.43 14.75 4.87
N VAL A 13 -1.58 14.82 6.19
CA VAL A 13 -0.94 15.83 7.03
C VAL A 13 0.00 15.13 8.01
N THR A 14 1.25 15.61 8.06
CA THR A 14 2.24 15.12 9.01
C THR A 14 2.07 15.82 10.35
N GLN A 15 2.21 15.06 11.44
CA GLN A 15 2.23 15.58 12.80
C GLN A 15 3.64 15.44 13.37
N GLU A 16 4.15 16.51 13.96
CA GLU A 16 5.42 16.51 14.66
C GLU A 16 5.20 16.31 16.16
N HIS A 17 5.85 15.29 16.71
CA HIS A 17 5.83 14.97 18.13
C HIS A 17 7.21 15.19 18.72
N ALA A 18 7.30 16.06 19.73
CA ALA A 18 8.51 16.20 20.53
C ALA A 18 8.66 14.99 21.46
N VAL A 19 9.80 14.31 21.39
CA VAL A 19 10.13 13.15 22.22
C VAL A 19 11.38 13.44 23.05
N THR A 20 11.42 13.00 24.29
CA THR A 20 12.57 13.25 25.17
C THR A 20 13.36 11.98 25.43
N ARG A 21 14.68 12.05 25.22
CA ARG A 21 15.61 10.99 25.60
C ARG A 21 16.30 11.36 26.92
N CYS A 22 16.13 10.49 27.92
CA CYS A 22 16.72 10.69 29.26
C CYS A 22 18.18 10.21 29.35
N ALA A 23 18.61 9.26 28.51
CA ALA A 23 19.98 8.79 28.50
C ALA A 23 20.88 9.68 27.63
N VAL A 24 22.02 10.08 28.19
CA VAL A 24 23.05 10.90 27.53
C VAL A 24 24.01 9.98 26.77
N THR A 25 24.29 10.30 25.50
CA THR A 25 25.19 9.50 24.63
C THR A 25 26.57 10.13 24.43
N LYS A 26 26.79 11.38 24.86
CA LYS A 26 28.05 12.11 24.70
C LYS A 26 28.47 12.71 26.03
N LYS A 27 29.77 12.69 26.34
CA LYS A 27 30.30 13.31 27.57
C LYS A 27 30.00 14.81 27.66
N GLU A 28 29.95 15.50 26.52
CA GLU A 28 29.61 16.93 26.40
C GLU A 28 28.16 17.26 26.80
N ASP A 29 27.27 16.26 26.74
CA ASP A 29 25.85 16.43 27.05
C ASP A 29 25.52 15.95 28.48
N LEU A 30 26.52 15.63 29.31
CA LEU A 30 26.32 15.14 30.69
C LEU A 30 25.62 16.16 31.60
N GLU A 31 25.83 17.46 31.37
CA GLU A 31 25.16 18.52 32.10
C GLU A 31 23.77 18.86 31.52
N LYS A 32 23.45 18.37 30.31
CA LYS A 32 22.11 18.49 29.74
C LYS A 32 21.27 17.32 30.24
N GLU A 33 20.38 17.57 31.21
CA GLU A 33 19.53 16.53 31.79
C GLU A 33 18.67 15.77 30.74
N ARG A 34 18.35 16.39 29.59
CA ARG A 34 17.43 15.84 28.58
C ARG A 34 17.79 16.26 27.15
N THR A 35 17.75 15.33 26.20
CA THR A 35 17.81 15.64 24.75
C THR A 35 16.41 15.54 24.13
N ILE A 36 15.99 16.54 23.35
CA ILE A 36 14.69 16.52 22.65
C ILE A 36 14.91 16.06 21.20
N GLY A 37 14.28 14.95 20.84
CA GLY A 37 14.11 14.49 19.47
C GLY A 37 12.74 14.86 18.90
N ARG A 38 12.57 14.63 17.60
CA ARG A 38 11.32 14.86 16.87
C ARG A 38 10.91 13.58 16.16
N LYS A 39 9.63 13.25 16.21
CA LYS A 39 9.04 12.13 15.49
C LYS A 39 7.90 12.65 14.63
N PHE A 40 7.94 12.32 13.34
CA PHE A 40 6.88 12.66 12.41
C PHE A 40 5.96 11.44 12.23
N THR A 41 4.66 11.65 12.34
CA THR A 41 3.66 10.60 12.09
C THR A 41 2.60 11.09 11.12
N ILE A 42 1.94 10.16 10.46
CA ILE A 42 0.72 10.42 9.70
C ILE A 42 -0.42 9.80 10.52
N PRO A 43 -1.44 10.58 10.94
CA PRO A 43 -2.55 10.05 11.75
C PRO A 43 -3.29 8.91 11.04
N TYR A 44 -3.51 9.06 9.74
CA TYR A 44 -4.03 8.03 8.87
C TYR A 44 -3.71 8.36 7.41
N GLY A 45 -3.46 7.33 6.61
CA GLY A 45 -3.30 7.47 5.17
C GLY A 45 -3.60 6.16 4.47
N LEU A 46 -4.54 6.17 3.53
CA LEU A 46 -4.77 5.06 2.62
C LEU A 46 -3.93 5.27 1.36
N TYR A 47 -3.01 4.36 1.09
CA TYR A 47 -2.12 4.43 -0.07
C TYR A 47 -2.50 3.39 -1.11
N ARG A 48 -2.47 3.79 -2.37
CA ARG A 48 -2.65 2.91 -3.53
C ARG A 48 -1.37 2.88 -4.34
N VAL A 49 -0.94 1.67 -4.68
CA VAL A 49 0.17 1.41 -5.59
C VAL A 49 -0.34 0.58 -6.75
N HIS A 50 0.19 0.82 -7.95
CA HIS A 50 -0.06 -0.01 -9.13
C HIS A 50 1.15 -0.89 -9.39
N GLY A 51 0.89 -2.17 -9.67
CA GLY A 51 1.90 -3.17 -10.00
C GLY A 51 1.65 -3.78 -11.38
N PHE A 52 2.72 -4.24 -12.01
CA PHE A 52 2.70 -4.86 -13.33
C PHE A 52 3.58 -6.11 -13.34
N ILE A 53 3.03 -7.21 -13.85
CA ILE A 53 3.73 -8.46 -14.06
C ILE A 53 3.79 -8.71 -15.57
N ASN A 54 4.99 -8.68 -16.13
CA ASN A 54 5.19 -8.93 -17.56
C ASN A 54 5.45 -10.43 -17.78
N PRO A 55 4.55 -11.16 -18.48
CA PRO A 55 4.69 -12.60 -18.68
C PRO A 55 5.89 -12.97 -19.58
N HIS A 56 6.28 -12.12 -20.53
CA HIS A 56 7.45 -12.37 -21.37
C HIS A 56 8.75 -12.31 -20.56
N LEU A 57 8.85 -11.31 -19.68
CA LEU A 57 10.00 -11.21 -18.79
C LEU A 57 10.01 -12.35 -17.77
N ALA A 58 8.84 -12.72 -17.24
CA ALA A 58 8.70 -13.86 -16.34
C ALA A 58 9.20 -15.17 -16.97
N ALA A 59 8.86 -15.42 -18.24
CA ALA A 59 9.34 -16.57 -19.00
C ALA A 59 10.87 -16.54 -19.23
N GLN A 60 11.45 -15.35 -19.44
CA GLN A 60 12.89 -15.20 -19.60
C GLN A 60 13.68 -15.41 -18.31
N THR A 61 13.10 -15.04 -17.16
CA THR A 61 13.76 -15.14 -15.85
C THR A 61 13.42 -16.41 -15.08
N GLY A 62 12.58 -17.28 -15.63
CA GLY A 62 12.09 -18.48 -14.95
C GLY A 62 11.16 -18.21 -13.77
N PHE A 63 10.54 -17.02 -13.69
CA PHE A 63 9.77 -16.54 -12.52
C PHE A 63 8.55 -17.41 -12.16
N ASN A 64 8.16 -18.39 -12.97
CA ASN A 64 7.08 -19.30 -12.56
C ASN A 64 7.33 -20.74 -13.05
N GLU A 65 8.60 -21.11 -13.26
CA GLU A 65 8.96 -22.47 -13.70
C GLU A 65 8.51 -23.54 -12.68
N ASN A 66 8.54 -23.20 -11.40
CA ASN A 66 8.10 -24.08 -10.32
C ASN A 66 6.59 -23.93 -9.98
N GLY A 67 5.90 -22.96 -10.59
CA GLY A 67 4.47 -22.69 -10.36
C GLY A 67 4.10 -22.05 -9.03
N GLU A 68 5.08 -21.71 -8.17
CA GLU A 68 4.84 -21.26 -6.79
C GLU A 68 5.16 -19.78 -6.54
N ASP A 69 6.03 -19.19 -7.37
CA ASP A 69 6.60 -17.86 -7.13
C ASP A 69 5.54 -16.74 -7.14
N LEU A 70 4.53 -16.87 -7.99
CA LEU A 70 3.43 -15.91 -8.05
C LEU A 70 2.57 -15.98 -6.77
N ASP A 71 2.29 -17.19 -6.29
CA ASP A 71 1.54 -17.40 -5.04
C ASP A 71 2.32 -16.93 -3.82
N LEU A 72 3.63 -17.19 -3.80
CA LEU A 72 4.54 -16.68 -2.77
C LEU A 72 4.57 -15.15 -2.79
N PHE A 73 4.59 -14.54 -3.96
CA PHE A 73 4.52 -13.09 -4.10
C PHE A 73 3.21 -12.52 -3.55
N TRP A 74 2.06 -13.15 -3.83
CA TRP A 74 0.79 -12.75 -3.22
C TRP A 74 0.78 -12.92 -1.70
N ALA A 75 1.33 -14.02 -1.19
CA ALA A 75 1.49 -14.22 0.25
C ALA A 75 2.37 -13.15 0.89
N ALA A 76 3.49 -12.78 0.23
CA ALA A 76 4.37 -11.73 0.70
C ALA A 76 3.68 -10.36 0.77
N LEU A 77 2.86 -10.00 -0.23
CA LEU A 77 2.09 -8.74 -0.21
C LEU A 77 1.03 -8.71 0.89
N ARG A 78 0.36 -9.85 1.16
CA ARG A 78 -0.61 -9.98 2.26
C ARG A 78 0.01 -9.79 3.64
N SER A 79 1.28 -10.16 3.79
CA SER A 79 2.01 -10.11 5.05
C SER A 79 3.11 -9.05 5.07
N MET A 80 3.16 -8.13 4.10
CA MET A 80 4.34 -7.29 3.86
C MET A 80 4.74 -6.40 5.04
N PHE A 81 3.79 -6.08 5.92
CA PHE A 81 4.03 -5.24 7.10
C PHE A 81 4.14 -6.03 8.41
N GLU A 82 3.79 -7.32 8.43
CA GLU A 82 3.79 -8.11 9.67
C GLU A 82 5.20 -8.26 10.26
N SER A 83 6.19 -8.41 9.38
CA SER A 83 7.61 -8.54 9.76
C SER A 83 8.37 -7.21 9.75
N ASP A 84 7.74 -6.08 9.40
CA ASP A 84 8.41 -4.77 9.28
C ASP A 84 7.94 -3.74 10.34
N ARG A 85 7.58 -4.23 11.53
CA ARG A 85 7.13 -3.38 12.63
C ARG A 85 8.30 -2.58 13.22
N SER A 86 8.10 -1.28 13.40
CA SER A 86 9.08 -0.42 14.07
C SER A 86 8.42 0.79 14.74
N ALA A 87 9.14 1.43 15.65
CA ALA A 87 8.67 2.65 16.29
C ALA A 87 8.35 3.77 15.28
N ALA A 88 9.00 3.80 14.11
CA ALA A 88 8.76 4.83 13.10
C ALA A 88 7.54 4.54 12.20
N ARG A 89 7.22 3.26 11.96
CA ARG A 89 6.16 2.85 11.03
C ARG A 89 4.79 2.75 11.68
N GLY A 90 4.73 2.49 12.99
CA GLY A 90 3.46 2.30 13.69
C GLY A 90 2.71 1.09 13.14
N GLU A 91 1.40 1.24 12.93
CA GLU A 91 0.52 0.19 12.39
C GLU A 91 0.30 0.40 10.89
N MET A 92 0.88 -0.49 10.09
CA MET A 92 0.67 -0.55 8.64
C MET A 92 0.06 -1.91 8.31
N ALA A 93 -0.97 -1.93 7.48
CA ALA A 93 -1.65 -3.17 7.08
C ALA A 93 -2.08 -3.08 5.62
N PRO A 94 -1.96 -4.16 4.82
CA PRO A 94 -2.56 -4.22 3.50
C PRO A 94 -4.08 -4.27 3.65
N GLN A 95 -4.79 -3.39 2.95
CA GLN A 95 -6.25 -3.29 3.07
C GLN A 95 -6.99 -4.03 1.95
N LYS A 96 -6.47 -3.93 0.72
CA LYS A 96 -7.00 -4.61 -0.46
C LYS A 96 -5.87 -4.97 -1.42
N LEU A 97 -6.00 -6.14 -2.05
CA LEU A 97 -5.10 -6.59 -3.11
C LEU A 97 -5.95 -7.15 -4.25
N ILE A 98 -5.99 -6.39 -5.35
CA ILE A 98 -6.81 -6.70 -6.53
C ILE A 98 -5.85 -6.95 -7.69
N ALA A 99 -5.98 -8.10 -8.33
CA ALA A 99 -5.22 -8.44 -9.53
C ALA A 99 -6.14 -8.56 -10.75
N PHE A 100 -5.71 -7.99 -11.86
CA PHE A 100 -6.34 -8.16 -13.16
C PHE A 100 -5.47 -9.11 -13.98
N GLU A 101 -5.96 -10.33 -14.18
CA GLU A 101 -5.30 -11.33 -15.01
C GLU A 101 -5.75 -11.17 -16.46
N HIS A 102 -4.80 -11.22 -17.38
CA HIS A 102 -5.04 -11.21 -18.81
C HIS A 102 -4.88 -12.63 -19.37
N SER A 103 -5.81 -13.08 -20.21
CA SER A 103 -5.72 -14.40 -20.86
C SER A 103 -4.61 -14.49 -21.91
N SER A 104 -4.15 -13.35 -22.44
CA SER A 104 -3.06 -13.25 -23.41
C SER A 104 -1.82 -12.62 -22.79
N ALA A 105 -0.65 -13.17 -23.13
CA ALA A 105 0.65 -12.64 -22.71
C ALA A 105 0.94 -11.22 -23.22
N LEU A 106 0.29 -10.80 -24.31
CA LEU A 106 0.39 -9.44 -24.84
C LEU A 106 -0.53 -8.44 -24.13
N GLY A 107 -1.46 -8.93 -23.30
CA GLY A 107 -2.49 -8.16 -22.63
C GLY A 107 -3.78 -8.04 -23.46
N ASN A 108 -4.92 -8.16 -22.77
CA ASN A 108 -6.26 -8.04 -23.34
C ASN A 108 -6.88 -6.63 -23.19
N ALA A 109 -6.36 -5.81 -22.27
CA ALA A 109 -6.89 -4.47 -22.01
C ALA A 109 -5.80 -3.51 -21.53
N PRO A 110 -5.92 -2.20 -21.77
CA PRO A 110 -5.01 -1.20 -21.21
C PRO A 110 -5.07 -1.17 -19.68
N ALA A 111 -3.90 -1.20 -19.02
CA ALA A 111 -3.82 -1.20 -17.56
C ALA A 111 -4.52 0.01 -16.91
N ALA A 112 -4.42 1.19 -17.53
CA ALA A 112 -5.12 2.39 -17.04
C ALA A 112 -6.63 2.17 -16.90
N LYS A 113 -7.28 1.57 -17.91
CA LYS A 113 -8.71 1.27 -17.87
C LYS A 113 -9.07 0.25 -16.79
N LEU A 114 -8.18 -0.70 -16.51
CA LEU A 114 -8.38 -1.68 -15.44
C LEU A 114 -8.23 -1.02 -14.07
N PHE A 115 -7.25 -0.14 -13.90
CA PHE A 115 -7.09 0.61 -12.66
C PHE A 115 -8.23 1.60 -12.42
N ASP A 116 -8.79 2.23 -13.44
CA ASP A 116 -9.94 3.12 -13.31
C ASP A 116 -11.21 2.39 -12.82
N ARG A 117 -11.27 1.06 -12.97
CA ARG A 117 -12.37 0.25 -12.42
C ARG A 117 -12.31 0.11 -10.90
N VAL A 118 -11.16 0.39 -10.28
CA VAL A 118 -11.04 0.42 -8.82
C VAL A 118 -11.23 1.85 -8.36
N THR A 119 -12.41 2.11 -7.80
CA THR A 119 -12.78 3.41 -7.24
C THR A 119 -12.70 3.36 -5.73
N ILE A 120 -12.20 4.45 -5.15
CA ILE A 120 -12.06 4.59 -3.70
C ILE A 120 -12.63 5.96 -3.35
N GLY A 121 -13.67 5.97 -2.52
CA GLY A 121 -14.34 7.19 -2.06
C GLY A 121 -14.56 7.16 -0.56
N ARG A 122 -14.79 8.33 0.05
CA ARG A 122 -15.22 8.44 1.43
C ARG A 122 -16.60 7.84 1.60
N ILE A 123 -16.80 7.05 2.66
CA ILE A 123 -18.14 6.73 3.13
C ILE A 123 -18.65 8.01 3.79
N SER A 124 -19.75 8.58 3.31
CA SER A 124 -20.34 9.77 3.94
C SER A 124 -20.77 9.45 5.36
N ILE A 125 -19.98 9.89 6.33
CA ILE A 125 -20.31 9.89 7.75
C ILE A 125 -20.47 11.36 8.14
N GLY A 126 -21.58 11.99 7.74
CA GLY A 126 -21.78 13.43 7.95
C GLY A 126 -20.85 14.32 7.12
N ASP A 127 -20.55 15.51 7.63
CA ASP A 127 -19.76 16.55 6.95
C ASP A 127 -18.38 15.99 6.54
N ASP A 128 -18.10 15.95 5.23
CA ASP A 128 -16.82 15.48 4.65
C ASP A 128 -15.60 16.32 5.13
N ALA A 129 -15.84 17.30 5.99
CA ALA A 129 -14.85 18.08 6.73
C ALA A 129 -14.03 17.28 7.75
N VAL A 130 -14.48 16.10 8.20
CA VAL A 130 -13.74 15.31 9.21
C VAL A 130 -12.67 14.43 8.55
N PRO A 131 -11.38 14.58 8.93
CA PRO A 131 -10.31 13.77 8.35
C PRO A 131 -10.46 12.27 8.61
N ALA A 132 -10.08 11.46 7.62
CA ALA A 132 -10.01 10.01 7.75
C ALA A 132 -9.16 9.54 8.94
N ARG A 133 -9.62 8.51 9.66
CA ARG A 133 -8.90 7.87 10.77
C ARG A 133 -8.92 6.34 10.72
N SER A 134 -9.71 5.74 9.85
CA SER A 134 -9.76 4.30 9.68
C SER A 134 -10.00 3.87 8.24
N PHE A 135 -9.73 2.60 7.93
CA PHE A 135 -10.09 2.04 6.62
C PHE A 135 -11.61 1.97 6.42
N ASN A 136 -12.37 1.84 7.51
CA ASN A 136 -13.85 1.81 7.47
C ASN A 136 -14.47 3.14 7.08
N ASP A 137 -13.67 4.20 6.95
CA ASP A 137 -14.15 5.48 6.45
C ASP A 137 -14.08 5.56 4.91
N PHE A 138 -13.57 4.51 4.25
CA PHE A 138 -13.44 4.41 2.80
C PHE A 138 -14.30 3.26 2.25
N ASN A 139 -14.93 3.52 1.11
CA ASN A 139 -15.58 2.52 0.30
C ASN A 139 -14.68 2.21 -0.90
N VAL A 140 -14.19 0.98 -0.98
CA VAL A 140 -13.41 0.49 -2.12
C VAL A 140 -14.32 -0.37 -2.99
N GLN A 141 -14.55 0.05 -4.23
CA GLN A 141 -15.39 -0.65 -5.18
C GLN A 141 -14.60 -1.03 -6.42
N VAL A 142 -14.82 -2.25 -6.90
CA VAL A 142 -14.26 -2.75 -8.16
C VAL A 142 -15.40 -2.93 -9.14
N ASN A 143 -15.38 -2.19 -10.25
CA ASN A 143 -16.37 -2.34 -11.30
C ASN A 143 -16.05 -3.55 -12.19
N GLU A 144 -16.67 -4.68 -11.85
CA GLU A 144 -16.61 -5.94 -12.58
C GLU A 144 -17.70 -6.09 -13.65
N GLN A 145 -18.55 -5.08 -13.85
CA GLN A 145 -19.51 -5.06 -14.95
C GLN A 145 -18.79 -4.74 -16.26
N ASP A 146 -19.24 -5.37 -17.35
CA ASP A 146 -18.71 -5.17 -18.71
C ASP A 146 -17.17 -5.25 -18.75
N LEU A 147 -16.60 -6.28 -18.11
CA LEU A 147 -15.15 -6.53 -18.16
C LEU A 147 -14.73 -6.79 -19.61
N PRO A 148 -13.57 -6.24 -20.06
CA PRO A 148 -13.05 -6.57 -21.38
C PRO A 148 -12.82 -8.08 -21.49
N GLU A 149 -13.02 -8.61 -22.69
CA GLU A 149 -12.85 -10.04 -22.95
C GLU A 149 -11.44 -10.52 -22.58
N GLY A 150 -11.36 -11.64 -21.85
CA GLY A 150 -10.10 -12.21 -21.39
C GLY A 150 -9.47 -11.51 -20.19
N ILE A 151 -10.26 -10.75 -19.42
CA ILE A 151 -9.87 -10.23 -18.11
C ILE A 151 -10.56 -11.02 -16.99
N THR A 152 -9.77 -11.53 -16.05
CA THR A 152 -10.27 -12.10 -14.79
C THR A 152 -9.84 -11.22 -13.64
N VAL A 153 -10.76 -10.93 -12.71
CA VAL A 153 -10.47 -10.14 -11.51
C VAL A 153 -10.29 -11.07 -10.32
N HIS A 154 -9.19 -10.89 -9.58
CA HIS A 154 -8.90 -11.64 -8.36
C HIS A 154 -8.85 -10.70 -7.16
N HIS A 155 -9.62 -11.04 -6.12
CA HIS A 155 -9.58 -10.38 -4.82
C HIS A 155 -8.73 -11.25 -3.88
N LEU A 156 -7.49 -10.84 -3.66
CA LEU A 156 -6.52 -11.59 -2.87
C LEU A 156 -6.53 -11.17 -1.39
N ILE A 157 -7.13 -10.01 -1.09
CA ILE A 157 -7.52 -9.44 0.22
C ILE A 157 -8.81 -8.64 0.02
#